data_AF-A0A357MJ96-F1
#
_entry.id   AF-A0A357MJ96-F1
#
_cell.length_a   1.000
_cell.length_b   1.000
_cell.length_c   1.000
_cell.angle_alpha   90.00
_cell.angle_beta   90.00
_cell.angle_gamma   90.00
#
_symmetry.space_group_name_H-M   'P 1'
#
loop_
_entity.id
_entity.type
_entity.pdbx_description
1 polymer ?
#
loop_
_entity_poly.entity_id
_entity_poly.type
_entity_poly.pdbx_seq_one_letter_code
_entity_poly.pdbx_strand_id
1 'polypeptide(L)'
;GFASPARRPAPGGAVPPGAQPPAVPAAPPVALPEADPVEEAEAAARAAGSLDALRAALDAFAHCELKRGARNLVFSDGVPGARVMLIGEAPGRDEDREGRPFVGRAGQLLDRMLAAIGLSRADSVYITNVLPWRPPNNRDPLPAEIAMMRPFLRRHVELAAPEIVVLVGNHACQAVLDRKGITRLRGTWAEAYGRPALPVFHPAYLLRTPAAKREAWADLLDINARLGART
;
A
#
# COMPACT_ATOMS: atom_id res chain seq x y z
N GLY A 1 92.18 -37.91 56.83
CA GLY A 1 92.17 -36.93 55.73
C GLY A 1 90.74 -36.67 55.35
N PHE A 2 90.30 -35.41 55.37
CA PHE A 2 88.92 -34.99 55.14
C PHE A 2 88.44 -35.35 53.73
N ALA A 3 87.34 -36.10 53.62
CA ALA A 3 86.66 -36.38 52.36
C ALA A 3 85.52 -35.36 52.15
N SER A 4 85.66 -34.53 51.11
CA SER A 4 84.66 -33.55 50.68
C SER A 4 83.39 -34.22 50.16
N PRO A 5 82.19 -33.67 50.43
CA PRO A 5 80.97 -34.07 49.73
C PRO A 5 80.56 -33.07 48.62
N ALA A 6 79.66 -33.56 47.77
CA ALA A 6 78.79 -32.84 46.82
C ALA A 6 79.40 -32.54 45.43
N ARG A 7 78.67 -32.63 44.32
CA ARG A 7 77.25 -32.30 44.07
C ARG A 7 76.71 -33.11 42.89
N ARG A 8 75.47 -33.59 42.99
CA ARG A 8 74.70 -34.18 41.87
C ARG A 8 74.31 -33.11 40.84
N PRO A 9 74.18 -33.46 39.55
CA PRO A 9 73.74 -32.54 38.50
C PRO A 9 72.23 -32.26 38.62
N ALA A 10 71.83 -31.00 38.39
CA ALA A 10 70.44 -30.58 38.33
C ALA A 10 69.81 -30.96 36.96
N PRO A 11 68.54 -31.37 36.92
CA PRO A 11 67.85 -31.65 35.67
C PRO A 11 67.51 -30.37 34.90
N GLY A 12 67.67 -30.41 33.58
CA GLY A 12 67.39 -29.32 32.66
C GLY A 12 65.92 -28.90 32.67
N GLY A 13 65.67 -27.61 32.86
CA GLY A 13 64.35 -27.01 32.75
C GLY A 13 63.91 -26.92 31.29
N ALA A 14 62.71 -27.43 31.01
CA ALA A 14 62.05 -27.30 29.73
C ALA A 14 61.69 -25.84 29.44
N VAL A 15 61.98 -25.39 28.22
CA VAL A 15 61.60 -24.08 27.70
C VAL A 15 60.08 -24.05 27.45
N PRO A 16 59.31 -23.09 27.99
CA PRO A 16 57.88 -22.99 27.69
C PRO A 16 57.65 -22.53 26.24
N PRO A 17 56.61 -23.05 25.55
CA PRO A 17 56.30 -22.63 24.18
C PRO A 17 55.87 -21.16 24.16
N GLY A 18 56.45 -20.41 23.23
CA GLY A 18 56.16 -18.99 23.01
C GLY A 18 54.68 -18.74 22.73
N ALA A 19 54.11 -17.76 23.44
CA ALA A 19 52.74 -17.32 23.25
C ALA A 19 52.55 -16.77 21.82
N GLN A 20 51.60 -17.34 21.08
CA GLN A 20 51.14 -16.74 19.82
C GLN A 20 50.49 -15.39 20.11
N PRO A 21 50.77 -14.35 19.31
CA PRO A 21 50.08 -13.08 19.43
C PRO A 21 48.57 -13.27 19.17
N PRO A 22 47.70 -12.52 19.88
CA PRO A 22 46.25 -12.66 19.75
C PRO A 22 45.82 -12.34 18.32
N ALA A 23 45.04 -13.25 17.72
CA ALA A 23 44.40 -13.01 16.45
C ALA A 23 43.46 -11.79 16.59
N VAL A 24 43.68 -10.77 15.76
CA VAL A 24 42.75 -9.65 15.64
C VAL A 24 41.41 -10.19 15.15
N PRO A 25 40.28 -9.95 15.85
CA PRO A 25 38.98 -10.37 15.36
C PRO A 25 38.70 -9.63 14.05
N ALA A 26 38.43 -10.38 12.99
CA ALA A 26 37.95 -9.81 11.73
C ALA A 26 36.67 -9.02 12.01
N ALA A 27 36.64 -7.77 11.54
CA ALA A 27 35.45 -6.93 11.63
C ALA A 27 34.27 -7.68 10.99
N PRO A 28 33.07 -7.66 11.61
CA PRO A 28 31.89 -8.27 11.01
C PRO A 28 31.67 -7.67 9.61
N PRO A 29 31.22 -8.47 8.62
CA PRO A 29 30.90 -7.94 7.31
C PRO A 29 29.90 -6.80 7.50
N VAL A 30 30.23 -5.62 6.98
CA VAL A 30 29.32 -4.48 6.93
C VAL A 30 28.12 -4.95 6.14
N ALA A 31 27.00 -5.21 6.82
CA ALA A 31 25.74 -5.55 6.17
C ALA A 31 25.43 -4.41 5.19
N LEU A 32 25.20 -4.76 3.93
CA LEU A 32 24.63 -3.82 2.96
C LEU A 32 23.35 -3.23 3.62
N PRO A 33 23.13 -1.91 3.55
CA PRO A 33 21.91 -1.34 4.10
C PRO A 33 20.71 -2.04 3.48
N GLU A 34 19.82 -2.58 4.32
CA GLU A 34 18.54 -3.13 3.87
C GLU A 34 17.83 -2.03 3.08
N ALA A 35 17.47 -2.32 1.83
CA ALA A 35 16.85 -1.35 0.95
C ALA A 35 15.49 -0.89 1.51
N ASP A 36 15.22 0.42 1.45
CA ASP A 36 13.97 1.00 1.95
C ASP A 36 12.81 0.53 1.04
N PRO A 37 11.81 -0.18 1.59
CA PRO A 37 10.65 -0.64 0.82
C PRO A 37 9.92 0.47 0.06
N VAL A 38 9.93 1.70 0.56
CA VAL A 38 9.30 2.85 -0.10
C VAL A 38 10.10 3.29 -1.32
N GLU A 39 11.43 3.36 -1.21
CA GLU A 39 12.31 3.70 -2.34
C GLU A 39 12.23 2.66 -3.46
N GLU A 40 12.17 1.38 -3.09
CA GLU A 40 11.96 0.29 -4.05
C GLU A 40 10.58 0.38 -4.72
N ALA A 41 9.53 0.68 -3.95
CA ALA A 41 8.19 0.90 -4.50
C ALA A 41 8.17 2.09 -5.48
N GLU A 42 8.87 3.18 -5.17
CA GLU A 42 9.01 4.32 -6.09
C GLU A 42 9.75 3.94 -7.37
N ALA A 43 10.85 3.19 -7.28
CA ALA A 43 11.59 2.72 -8.44
C ALA A 43 10.74 1.80 -9.32
N ALA A 44 10.06 0.82 -8.73
CA ALA A 44 9.21 -0.13 -9.43
C ALA A 44 8.00 0.56 -10.09
N ALA A 45 7.32 1.46 -9.37
CA ALA A 45 6.20 2.22 -9.92
C ALA A 45 6.66 3.12 -11.08
N ARG A 46 7.76 3.85 -10.93
CA ARG A 46 8.31 4.72 -11.98
C ARG A 46 8.71 3.97 -13.25
N ALA A 47 9.21 2.73 -13.11
CA ALA A 47 9.55 1.89 -14.24
C ALA A 47 8.33 1.35 -15.02
N ALA A 48 7.15 1.33 -14.41
CA ALA A 48 5.93 0.85 -15.06
C ALA A 48 5.41 1.86 -16.10
N GLY A 49 5.52 1.51 -17.39
CA GLY A 49 5.03 2.32 -18.52
C GLY A 49 3.55 2.14 -18.88
N SER A 50 2.88 1.14 -18.32
CA SER A 50 1.48 0.81 -18.60
C SER A 50 0.79 0.23 -17.36
N LEU A 51 -0.54 0.15 -17.37
CA LEU A 51 -1.30 -0.47 -16.26
C LEU A 51 -0.94 -1.94 -16.07
N ASP A 52 -0.69 -2.68 -17.15
CA ASP A 52 -0.26 -4.08 -17.06
C ASP A 52 1.14 -4.20 -16.44
N ALA A 53 2.07 -3.31 -16.83
CA ALA A 53 3.40 -3.26 -16.22
C ALA A 53 3.32 -2.87 -14.73
N LEU A 54 2.40 -1.97 -14.36
CA LEU A 54 2.18 -1.58 -12.97
C LEU A 54 1.60 -2.74 -12.15
N ARG A 55 0.64 -3.48 -12.72
CA ARG A 55 0.09 -4.68 -12.12
C ARG A 55 1.17 -5.75 -11.90
N ALA A 56 2.02 -5.98 -12.89
CA ALA A 56 3.12 -6.92 -12.79
C ALA A 56 4.16 -6.49 -11.73
N ALA A 57 4.47 -5.19 -11.65
CA ALA A 57 5.37 -4.64 -10.64
C ALA A 57 4.81 -4.82 -9.21
N LEU A 58 3.51 -4.55 -9.02
CA LEU A 58 2.84 -4.82 -7.75
C LEU A 58 2.84 -6.31 -7.40
N ASP A 59 2.52 -7.17 -8.36
CA ASP A 59 2.52 -8.61 -8.14
C ASP A 59 3.93 -9.14 -7.80
N ALA A 60 4.99 -8.53 -8.31
CA ALA A 60 6.37 -8.89 -7.97
C ALA A 60 6.88 -8.28 -6.65
N PHE A 61 6.21 -7.25 -6.11
CA PHE A 61 6.68 -6.51 -4.94
C PHE A 61 6.67 -7.39 -3.67
N ALA A 62 7.84 -7.60 -3.08
CA ALA A 62 8.04 -8.60 -2.02
C ALA A 62 7.81 -8.06 -0.59
N HIS A 63 7.86 -6.75 -0.39
CA HIS A 63 7.87 -6.12 0.94
C HIS A 63 6.50 -6.02 1.61
N CYS A 64 5.40 -6.20 0.86
CA CYS A 64 4.06 -6.11 1.43
C CYS A 64 3.59 -7.46 1.99
N GLU A 65 3.67 -7.61 3.32
CA GLU A 65 3.26 -8.83 4.05
C GLU A 65 1.81 -9.24 3.78
N LEU A 66 0.93 -8.30 3.44
CA LEU A 66 -0.47 -8.58 3.10
C LEU A 66 -0.60 -9.57 1.94
N LYS A 67 0.35 -9.55 1.01
CA LYS A 67 0.41 -10.48 -0.13
C LYS A 67 0.45 -11.94 0.31
N ARG A 68 1.11 -12.25 1.45
CA ARG A 68 1.22 -13.64 1.96
C ARG A 68 -0.10 -14.19 2.49
N GLY A 69 -0.97 -13.30 2.98
CA GLY A 69 -2.27 -13.67 3.55
C GLY A 69 -3.45 -13.52 2.58
N ALA A 70 -3.27 -12.77 1.50
CA ALA A 70 -4.30 -12.56 0.48
C ALA A 70 -4.33 -13.69 -0.55
N ARG A 71 -5.51 -13.96 -1.08
CA ARG A 71 -5.70 -14.95 -2.14
C ARG A 71 -5.41 -14.37 -3.51
N ASN A 72 -5.81 -13.12 -3.76
CA ASN A 72 -5.61 -12.47 -5.04
C ASN A 72 -5.06 -11.05 -4.85
N LEU A 73 -4.27 -10.62 -5.83
CA LEU A 73 -4.05 -9.20 -6.09
C LEU A 73 -5.33 -8.59 -6.65
N VAL A 74 -5.90 -7.63 -5.92
CA VAL A 74 -7.08 -6.86 -6.34
C VAL A 74 -6.61 -5.54 -6.94
N PHE A 75 -6.22 -5.59 -8.21
CA PHE A 75 -5.59 -4.45 -8.88
C PHE A 75 -6.59 -3.34 -9.26
N SER A 76 -7.63 -3.68 -10.02
CA SER A 76 -8.63 -2.72 -10.46
C SER A 76 -9.88 -3.39 -11.03
N ASP A 77 -10.94 -2.61 -11.24
CA ASP A 77 -12.08 -2.96 -12.09
C ASP A 77 -12.51 -1.73 -12.93
N GLY A 78 -13.22 -2.00 -14.01
CA GLY A 78 -13.76 -0.98 -14.91
C GLY A 78 -12.83 -0.55 -16.04
N VAL A 79 -13.05 0.64 -16.60
CA VAL A 79 -12.48 1.05 -17.89
C VAL A 79 -11.23 1.93 -17.71
N PRO A 80 -10.03 1.49 -18.15
CA PRO A 80 -8.86 2.37 -18.25
C PRO A 80 -9.14 3.62 -19.07
N GLY A 81 -8.72 4.80 -18.61
CA GLY A 81 -9.01 6.07 -19.28
C GLY A 81 -10.42 6.63 -19.00
N ALA A 82 -11.21 5.98 -18.15
CA ALA A 82 -12.47 6.53 -17.68
C ALA A 82 -12.29 7.91 -17.03
N ARG A 83 -13.28 8.79 -17.23
CA ARG A 83 -13.26 10.16 -16.69
C ARG A 83 -13.25 10.18 -15.16
N VAL A 84 -13.76 9.13 -14.51
CA VAL A 84 -13.85 9.02 -13.05
C VAL A 84 -13.05 7.82 -12.56
N MET A 85 -12.15 8.06 -11.61
CA MET A 85 -11.47 7.00 -10.87
C MET A 85 -11.92 7.00 -9.41
N LEU A 86 -12.35 5.85 -8.90
CA LEU A 86 -12.69 5.64 -7.49
C LEU A 86 -11.53 4.93 -6.77
N ILE A 87 -11.18 5.45 -5.60
CA ILE A 87 -10.14 4.85 -4.74
C ILE A 87 -10.76 4.52 -3.38
N GLY A 88 -10.88 3.23 -3.09
CA GLY A 88 -11.28 2.70 -1.80
C GLY A 88 -10.11 2.45 -0.85
N GLU A 89 -10.39 1.76 0.24
CA GLU A 89 -9.41 1.44 1.28
C GLU A 89 -8.58 0.20 0.94
N ALA A 90 -9.22 -0.96 0.99
CA ALA A 90 -8.61 -2.26 0.80
C ALA A 90 -9.70 -3.30 0.44
N PRO A 91 -9.31 -4.44 -0.17
CA PRO A 91 -10.22 -5.55 -0.44
C PRO A 91 -10.85 -6.13 0.84
N GLY A 92 -12.14 -6.47 0.74
CA GLY A 92 -12.79 -7.37 1.68
C GLY A 92 -12.64 -8.83 1.26
N ARG A 93 -13.35 -9.72 1.96
CA ARG A 93 -13.29 -11.18 1.70
C ARG A 93 -13.73 -11.56 0.29
N ASP A 94 -14.81 -10.93 -0.19
CA ASP A 94 -15.39 -11.28 -1.48
C ASP A 94 -14.49 -10.74 -2.62
N GLU A 95 -13.93 -9.53 -2.45
CA GLU A 95 -12.94 -8.94 -3.35
C GLU A 95 -11.66 -9.78 -3.44
N ASP A 96 -11.12 -10.19 -2.30
CA ASP A 96 -9.94 -11.06 -2.22
C ASP A 96 -10.17 -12.41 -2.88
N ARG A 97 -11.40 -12.95 -2.83
CA ARG A 97 -11.75 -14.19 -3.52
C ARG A 97 -11.85 -14.02 -5.03
N GLU A 98 -12.40 -12.91 -5.50
CA GLU A 98 -12.71 -12.66 -6.92
C GLU A 98 -11.60 -11.91 -7.66
N GLY A 99 -10.64 -11.31 -6.96
CA GLY A 99 -9.57 -10.51 -7.57
C GLY A 99 -10.05 -9.16 -8.11
N ARG A 100 -11.23 -8.69 -7.69
CA ARG A 100 -11.87 -7.46 -8.20
C ARG A 100 -12.35 -6.57 -7.06
N PRO A 101 -12.13 -5.24 -7.11
CA PRO A 101 -12.55 -4.32 -6.07
C PRO A 101 -14.07 -4.14 -6.05
N PHE A 102 -14.62 -3.90 -4.84
CA PHE A 102 -16.03 -3.58 -4.62
C PHE A 102 -17.00 -4.58 -5.30
N VAL A 103 -16.91 -5.87 -4.99
CA VAL A 103 -17.85 -6.91 -5.48
C VAL A 103 -18.86 -7.34 -4.41
N GLY A 104 -18.53 -7.15 -3.13
CA GLY A 104 -19.41 -7.46 -2.00
C GLY A 104 -20.59 -6.48 -1.87
N ARG A 105 -21.30 -6.56 -0.74
CA ARG A 105 -22.50 -5.72 -0.46
C ARG A 105 -22.25 -4.22 -0.57
N ALA A 106 -21.08 -3.76 -0.12
CA ALA A 106 -20.70 -2.35 -0.23
C ALA A 106 -20.52 -1.95 -1.70
N GLY A 107 -19.90 -2.82 -2.51
CA GLY A 107 -19.75 -2.62 -3.94
C GLY A 107 -21.06 -2.59 -4.71
N GLN A 108 -21.99 -3.48 -4.38
CA GLN A 108 -23.33 -3.45 -4.98
C GLN A 108 -24.10 -2.16 -4.68
N LEU A 109 -23.87 -1.55 -3.51
CA LEU A 109 -24.42 -0.22 -3.22
C LEU A 109 -23.69 0.86 -4.02
N LEU A 110 -22.37 0.78 -4.16
CA LEU A 110 -21.58 1.67 -5.01
C LEU A 110 -22.08 1.66 -6.45
N ASP A 111 -22.36 0.48 -7.01
CA ASP A 111 -22.90 0.35 -8.37
C ASP A 111 -24.24 1.06 -8.52
N ARG A 112 -25.15 0.89 -7.56
CA ARG A 112 -26.45 1.60 -7.57
C ARG A 112 -26.28 3.12 -7.44
N MET A 113 -25.32 3.56 -6.64
CA MET A 113 -25.00 4.98 -6.47
C MET A 113 -24.48 5.59 -7.78
N LEU A 114 -23.57 4.91 -8.45
CA LEU A 114 -23.03 5.34 -9.75
C LEU A 114 -24.12 5.34 -10.84
N ALA A 115 -24.92 4.28 -10.90
CA ALA A 115 -26.00 4.16 -11.87
C ALA A 115 -27.04 5.30 -11.73
N ALA A 116 -27.28 5.79 -10.52
CA ALA A 116 -28.20 6.90 -10.26
C ALA A 116 -27.75 8.23 -10.89
N ILE A 117 -26.47 8.36 -11.24
CA ILE A 117 -25.90 9.51 -11.99
C ILE A 117 -25.42 9.11 -13.39
N GLY A 118 -25.92 7.99 -13.93
CA GLY A 118 -25.60 7.55 -15.28
C GLY A 118 -24.17 7.03 -15.47
N LEU A 119 -23.50 6.62 -14.38
CA LEU A 119 -22.15 6.05 -14.43
C LEU A 119 -22.18 4.54 -14.17
N SER A 120 -21.26 3.79 -14.78
CA SER A 120 -21.09 2.38 -14.53
C SER A 120 -19.64 1.93 -14.65
N ARG A 121 -19.30 0.81 -14.02
CA ARG A 121 -17.99 0.17 -14.19
C ARG A 121 -17.78 -0.39 -15.60
N ALA A 122 -18.84 -0.61 -16.37
CA ALA A 122 -18.73 -1.19 -17.71
C ALA A 122 -18.24 -0.20 -18.76
N ASP A 123 -18.41 1.11 -18.53
CA ASP A 123 -18.18 2.15 -19.55
C ASP A 123 -17.51 3.43 -19.03
N SER A 124 -17.78 3.85 -17.79
CA SER A 124 -17.55 5.24 -17.40
C SER A 124 -16.68 5.42 -16.15
N VAL A 125 -16.37 4.37 -15.41
CA VAL A 125 -15.54 4.46 -14.19
C VAL A 125 -14.41 3.43 -14.15
N TYR A 126 -13.36 3.79 -13.43
CA TYR A 126 -12.24 2.93 -13.07
C TYR A 126 -12.13 2.86 -11.55
N ILE A 127 -11.92 1.68 -10.97
CA ILE A 127 -12.00 1.48 -9.52
C ILE A 127 -10.75 0.76 -9.04
N THR A 128 -10.13 1.26 -7.96
CA THR A 128 -9.04 0.59 -7.24
C THR A 128 -9.16 0.84 -5.73
N ASN A 129 -8.20 0.32 -4.95
CA ASN A 129 -8.03 0.56 -3.53
C ASN A 129 -6.62 1.08 -3.24
N VAL A 130 -6.45 1.72 -2.08
CA VAL A 130 -5.11 2.10 -1.58
C VAL A 130 -4.23 0.88 -1.39
N LEU A 131 -4.75 -0.14 -0.70
CA LEU A 131 -4.08 -1.42 -0.56
C LEU A 131 -4.65 -2.39 -1.58
N PRO A 132 -3.83 -3.10 -2.37
CA PRO A 132 -4.35 -4.03 -3.38
C PRO A 132 -4.54 -5.46 -2.84
N TRP A 133 -4.20 -5.71 -1.57
CA TRP A 133 -4.41 -6.97 -0.86
C TRP A 133 -5.23 -6.78 0.41
N ARG A 134 -5.98 -7.82 0.76
CA ARG A 134 -6.85 -7.83 1.94
C ARG A 134 -6.04 -7.88 3.25
N PRO A 135 -6.25 -6.94 4.19
CA PRO A 135 -5.71 -7.04 5.54
C PRO A 135 -6.27 -8.24 6.31
N PRO A 136 -5.48 -8.89 7.19
CA PRO A 136 -5.97 -9.99 8.02
C PRO A 136 -7.15 -9.52 8.87
N ASN A 137 -8.22 -10.32 8.88
CA ASN A 137 -9.47 -10.01 9.58
C ASN A 137 -10.13 -8.67 9.18
N ASN A 138 -9.82 -8.11 8.00
CA ASN A 138 -10.26 -6.77 7.57
C ASN A 138 -9.91 -5.67 8.58
N ARG A 139 -8.76 -5.78 9.26
CA ARG A 139 -8.25 -4.68 10.11
C ARG A 139 -7.96 -3.44 9.26
N ASP A 140 -7.88 -2.30 9.93
CA ASP A 140 -7.46 -1.05 9.28
C ASP A 140 -6.02 -1.16 8.69
N PRO A 141 -5.75 -0.46 7.59
CA PRO A 141 -4.40 -0.30 7.03
C PRO A 141 -3.41 0.30 8.03
N LEU A 142 -2.19 -0.24 8.06
CA LEU A 142 -1.10 0.35 8.83
C LEU A 142 -0.45 1.52 8.05
N PRO A 143 0.11 2.53 8.74
CA PRO A 143 0.81 3.63 8.09
C PRO A 143 1.95 3.17 7.16
N ALA A 144 2.73 2.17 7.57
CA ALA A 144 3.81 1.60 6.76
C ALA A 144 3.29 0.91 5.48
N GLU A 145 2.16 0.21 5.57
CA GLU A 145 1.51 -0.43 4.41
C GLU A 145 1.05 0.63 3.41
N ILE A 146 0.43 1.72 3.90
CA ILE A 146 0.03 2.86 3.07
C ILE A 146 1.26 3.50 2.43
N ALA A 147 2.33 3.74 3.20
CA ALA A 147 3.54 4.39 2.72
C ALA A 147 4.16 3.63 1.53
N MET A 148 4.26 2.30 1.63
CA MET A 148 4.75 1.45 0.53
C MET A 148 3.85 1.49 -0.71
N MET A 149 2.52 1.61 -0.55
CA MET A 149 1.59 1.57 -1.67
C MET A 149 1.35 2.93 -2.34
N ARG A 150 1.63 4.04 -1.65
CA ARG A 150 1.46 5.41 -2.19
C ARG A 150 2.16 5.64 -3.53
N PRO A 151 3.42 5.18 -3.76
CA PRO A 151 4.07 5.32 -5.06
C PRO A 151 3.34 4.60 -6.19
N PHE A 152 2.91 3.36 -5.97
CA PHE A 152 2.14 2.59 -6.93
C PHE A 152 0.79 3.24 -7.20
N LEU A 153 0.08 3.69 -6.17
CA LEU A 153 -1.22 4.34 -6.32
C LEU A 153 -1.12 5.66 -7.10
N ARG A 154 -0.09 6.48 -6.83
CA ARG A 154 0.19 7.70 -7.61
C ARG A 154 0.37 7.35 -9.09
N ARG A 155 1.23 6.37 -9.37
CA ARG A 155 1.49 5.92 -10.74
C ARG A 155 0.23 5.33 -11.39
N HIS A 156 -0.61 4.65 -10.62
CA HIS A 156 -1.88 4.10 -11.08
C HIS A 156 -2.80 5.20 -11.58
N VAL A 157 -2.93 6.29 -10.82
CA VAL A 157 -3.73 7.47 -11.20
C VAL A 157 -3.14 8.17 -12.43
N GLU A 158 -1.81 8.28 -12.52
CA GLU A 158 -1.15 8.83 -13.71
C GLU A 158 -1.47 8.02 -14.98
N LEU A 159 -1.34 6.69 -14.91
CA LEU A 159 -1.55 5.79 -16.04
C LEU A 159 -3.03 5.61 -16.40
N ALA A 160 -3.93 5.59 -15.41
CA ALA A 160 -5.36 5.52 -15.63
C ALA A 160 -5.93 6.84 -16.17
N ALA A 161 -5.22 7.95 -15.95
CA ALA A 161 -5.47 9.28 -16.48
C ALA A 161 -6.90 9.85 -16.29
N PRO A 162 -7.55 9.71 -15.13
CA PRO A 162 -8.93 10.15 -14.93
C PRO A 162 -9.07 11.67 -14.86
N GLU A 163 -10.21 12.24 -15.26
CA GLU A 163 -10.47 13.67 -15.07
C GLU A 163 -10.68 14.04 -13.60
N ILE A 164 -11.31 13.14 -12.83
CA ILE A 164 -11.57 13.31 -11.39
C ILE A 164 -11.27 12.03 -10.61
N VAL A 165 -10.85 12.21 -9.35
CA VAL A 165 -10.67 11.13 -8.37
C VAL A 165 -11.76 11.20 -7.31
N VAL A 166 -12.37 10.07 -6.97
CA VAL A 166 -13.35 9.96 -5.89
C VAL A 166 -12.76 9.12 -4.78
N LEU A 167 -12.58 9.71 -3.60
CA LEU A 167 -11.98 9.04 -2.44
C LEU A 167 -13.08 8.46 -1.57
N VAL A 168 -13.19 7.14 -1.54
CA VAL A 168 -14.31 6.43 -0.94
C VAL A 168 -13.97 6.06 0.50
N GLY A 169 -14.36 6.93 1.44
CA GLY A 169 -14.19 6.71 2.87
C GLY A 169 -12.94 7.35 3.49
N ASN A 170 -12.81 7.17 4.81
CA ASN A 170 -11.81 7.85 5.62
C ASN A 170 -10.37 7.38 5.33
N HIS A 171 -10.17 6.09 5.12
CA HIS A 171 -8.84 5.54 4.89
C HIS A 171 -8.28 5.92 3.51
N ALA A 172 -9.13 5.98 2.48
CA ALA A 172 -8.76 6.54 1.19
C ALA A 172 -8.32 8.01 1.32
N CYS A 173 -9.07 8.82 2.09
CA CYS A 173 -8.69 10.21 2.36
C CYS A 173 -7.38 10.33 3.14
N GLN A 174 -7.15 9.49 4.16
CA GLN A 174 -5.90 9.49 4.90
C GLN A 174 -4.73 9.11 3.99
N ALA A 175 -4.89 8.08 3.17
CA ALA A 175 -3.83 7.60 2.30
C ALA A 175 -3.47 8.60 1.19
N VAL A 176 -4.47 9.28 0.62
CA VAL A 176 -4.28 10.12 -0.57
C VAL A 176 -4.11 11.60 -0.23
N LEU A 177 -4.85 12.12 0.75
CA LEU A 177 -4.87 13.54 1.11
C LEU A 177 -4.14 13.85 2.42
N ASP A 178 -3.65 12.82 3.13
CA ASP A 178 -3.08 12.93 4.47
C ASP A 178 -4.04 13.59 5.49
N ARG A 179 -5.35 13.42 5.28
CA ARG A 179 -6.42 14.02 6.09
C ARG A 179 -7.40 12.97 6.59
N LYS A 180 -7.89 13.15 7.83
CA LYS A 180 -8.90 12.30 8.48
C LYS A 180 -10.16 13.08 8.82
N GLY A 181 -11.26 12.36 9.02
CA GLY A 181 -12.56 12.90 9.42
C GLY A 181 -13.52 12.99 8.24
N ILE A 182 -13.90 11.84 7.67
CA ILE A 182 -14.73 11.77 6.46
C ILE A 182 -16.01 12.62 6.51
N THR A 183 -16.69 12.71 7.66
CA THR A 183 -17.90 13.52 7.81
C THR A 183 -17.67 15.01 7.52
N ARG A 184 -16.46 15.53 7.78
CA ARG A 184 -16.09 16.92 7.48
C ARG A 184 -15.51 17.09 6.09
N LEU A 185 -14.82 16.05 5.58
CA LEU A 185 -14.13 16.10 4.29
C LEU A 185 -15.08 15.88 3.09
N ARG A 186 -16.14 15.09 3.28
CA ARG A 186 -17.05 14.72 2.18
C ARG A 186 -17.67 15.96 1.52
N GLY A 187 -17.81 15.90 0.20
CA GLY A 187 -18.38 16.98 -0.62
C GLY A 187 -17.54 18.25 -0.71
N THR A 188 -16.34 18.26 -0.14
CA THR A 188 -15.39 19.36 -0.30
C THR A 188 -14.32 18.95 -1.30
N TRP A 189 -14.26 19.64 -2.43
CA TRP A 189 -13.26 19.38 -3.45
C TRP A 189 -11.84 19.64 -2.92
N ALA A 190 -10.95 18.73 -3.25
CA ALA A 190 -9.52 18.80 -2.98
C ALA A 190 -8.74 18.53 -4.27
N GLU A 191 -7.42 18.43 -4.15
CA GLU A 191 -6.54 17.97 -5.21
C GLU A 191 -5.77 16.74 -4.70
N ALA A 192 -5.65 15.73 -5.57
CA ALA A 192 -4.86 14.53 -5.33
C ALA A 192 -4.16 14.12 -6.62
N TYR A 193 -2.85 13.89 -6.56
CA TYR A 193 -2.06 13.43 -7.70
C TYR A 193 -2.27 14.27 -8.98
N GLY A 194 -2.39 15.60 -8.82
CA GLY A 194 -2.64 16.55 -9.92
C GLY A 194 -4.05 16.49 -10.51
N ARG A 195 -5.00 15.81 -9.85
CA ARG A 195 -6.41 15.69 -10.27
C ARG A 195 -7.34 16.28 -9.21
N PRO A 196 -8.47 16.89 -9.61
CA PRO A 196 -9.55 17.20 -8.67
C PRO A 196 -10.03 15.93 -7.96
N ALA A 197 -10.14 16.01 -6.64
CA ALA A 197 -10.54 14.88 -5.81
C ALA A 197 -11.78 15.22 -4.96
N LEU A 198 -12.76 14.32 -4.92
CA LEU A 198 -13.92 14.45 -4.05
C LEU A 198 -13.98 13.30 -3.05
N PRO A 199 -13.82 13.57 -1.74
CA PRO A 199 -14.14 12.62 -0.69
C PRO A 199 -15.64 12.32 -0.62
N VAL A 200 -16.00 11.05 -0.45
CA VAL A 200 -17.37 10.58 -0.27
C VAL A 200 -17.45 9.54 0.83
N PHE A 201 -18.63 9.34 1.42
CA PHE A 201 -18.82 8.25 2.38
C PHE A 201 -18.58 6.88 1.76
N HIS A 202 -17.96 5.98 2.52
CA HIS A 202 -17.83 4.59 2.11
C HIS A 202 -19.20 3.90 2.09
N PRO A 203 -19.56 3.10 1.07
CA PRO A 203 -20.87 2.44 1.01
C PRO A 203 -21.18 1.54 2.21
N ALA A 204 -20.16 0.90 2.80
CA ALA A 204 -20.34 0.12 4.05
C ALA A 204 -20.80 0.98 5.25
N TYR A 205 -20.48 2.27 5.27
CA TYR A 205 -21.03 3.20 6.26
C TYR A 205 -22.52 3.47 5.96
N LEU A 206 -22.86 3.74 4.71
CA LEU A 206 -24.24 4.01 4.28
C LEU A 206 -25.19 2.81 4.47
N LEU A 207 -24.68 1.59 4.41
CA LEU A 207 -25.44 0.37 4.74
C LEU A 207 -25.81 0.32 6.23
N ARG A 208 -24.94 0.82 7.12
CA ARG A 208 -25.16 0.86 8.58
C ARG A 208 -25.89 2.13 9.02
N THR A 209 -25.79 3.20 8.23
CA THR A 209 -26.38 4.51 8.53
C THR A 209 -27.16 5.02 7.31
N PRO A 210 -28.36 4.48 7.04
CA PRO A 210 -29.14 4.84 5.85
C PRO A 210 -29.50 6.32 5.75
N ALA A 211 -29.63 7.03 6.89
CA ALA A 211 -29.91 8.46 6.91
C ALA A 211 -28.81 9.29 6.20
N ALA A 212 -27.56 8.82 6.23
CA ALA A 212 -26.43 9.49 5.59
C ALA A 212 -26.43 9.40 4.04
N LYS A 213 -27.39 8.67 3.45
CA LYS A 213 -27.54 8.56 1.99
C LYS A 213 -27.93 9.89 1.35
N ARG A 214 -28.56 10.79 2.10
CA ARG A 214 -28.91 12.14 1.60
C ARG A 214 -27.65 12.94 1.29
N GLU A 215 -26.67 12.92 2.19
CA GLU A 215 -25.39 13.58 2.02
C GLU A 215 -24.58 12.93 0.89
N ALA A 216 -24.59 11.59 0.81
CA ALA A 216 -23.95 10.88 -0.30
C ALA A 216 -24.59 11.20 -1.66
N TRP A 217 -25.91 11.43 -1.70
CA TRP A 217 -26.60 11.85 -2.92
C TRP A 217 -26.16 13.25 -3.38
N ALA A 218 -25.98 14.19 -2.45
CA ALA A 218 -25.43 15.51 -2.79
C ALA A 218 -24.03 15.40 -3.40
N ASP A 219 -23.16 14.55 -2.86
CA ASP A 219 -21.82 14.32 -3.41
C ASP A 219 -21.85 13.75 -4.84
N LEU A 220 -22.80 12.84 -5.13
CA LEU A 220 -22.98 12.28 -6.47
C LEU A 220 -23.46 13.34 -7.47
N LEU A 221 -24.36 14.24 -7.06
CA LEU A 221 -24.80 15.35 -7.90
C LEU A 221 -23.65 16.31 -8.22
N ASP A 222 -22.76 16.59 -7.27
CA ASP A 222 -21.58 17.42 -7.49
C ASP A 222 -20.60 16.77 -8.50
N ILE A 223 -20.42 15.44 -8.42
CA ILE A 223 -19.66 14.68 -9.42
C ILE A 223 -20.29 14.87 -10.80
N ASN A 224 -21.59 14.63 -10.92
CA ASN A 224 -22.30 14.72 -12.20
C ASN A 224 -22.25 16.14 -12.78
N ALA A 225 -22.48 17.16 -11.96
CA ALA A 225 -22.41 18.56 -12.39
C ALA A 225 -21.01 18.92 -12.91
N ARG A 226 -19.94 18.45 -12.25
CA ARG A 226 -18.57 18.71 -12.69
C ARG A 226 -18.21 18.00 -13.99
N LEU A 227 -18.72 16.80 -14.21
CA LEU A 227 -18.54 16.07 -15.48
C LEU A 227 -19.30 16.74 -16.63
N GLY A 228 -20.50 17.28 -16.36
CA GLY A 228 -21.32 17.99 -17.34
C GLY A 228 -20.76 19.36 -17.74
N ALA A 229 -20.17 20.10 -16.80
CA ALA A 229 -19.59 21.43 -17.06
C ALA A 229 -18.35 21.45 -17.96
N ARG A 230 -17.89 20.29 -18.44
CA ARG A 230 -16.69 20.11 -19.28
C ARG A 230 -16.99 19.50 -20.66
N THR A 231 -18.27 19.44 -21.04
CA THR A 231 -18.73 19.05 -22.39
C THR A 231 -19.01 20.31 -23.20
#